data_AF-A0AB38R1W2-F1
#
_entry.id   AF-A0AB38R1W2-F1
#
_cell.length_a   1.000
_cell.length_b   1.000
_cell.length_c   1.000
_cell.angle_alpha   90.00
_cell.angle_beta   90.00
_cell.angle_gamma   90.00
#
_symmetry.space_group_name_H-M   'P 1'
#
loop_
_entity.id
_entity.type
_entity.pdbx_description
1 polymer ?
#
loop_
_entity_poly.entity_id
_entity_poly.type
_entity_poly.pdbx_seq_one_letter_code
_entity_poly.pdbx_strand_id
1 'polypeptide(L)'
;MDPKDLMKKETNALTSYVQALGKRESMWEAAKTLIKQGDASVPVLVEGLRDPDYNVRSISAVVLGELGPVASQAVPELIQLLRDGNQEARMSAALSLMRIGPAAEEALE
;
A
#
# COMPACT_ATOMS: atom_id res chain seq x y z
N MET A 1 19.03 4.10 17.42
CA MET A 1 17.89 3.18 17.29
C MET A 1 18.44 1.89 16.70
N ASP A 2 18.29 0.75 17.38
CA ASP A 2 18.98 -0.49 17.01
C ASP A 2 18.35 -1.11 15.74
N PRO A 3 19.14 -1.58 14.74
CA PRO A 3 18.61 -2.20 13.52
C PRO A 3 17.67 -3.40 13.78
N LYS A 4 17.85 -4.08 14.92
CA LYS A 4 17.01 -5.21 15.36
C LYS A 4 15.63 -4.78 15.85
N ASP A 5 15.48 -3.54 16.33
CA ASP A 5 14.19 -3.00 16.78
C ASP A 5 13.33 -2.53 15.60
N LEU A 6 13.97 -2.08 14.50
CA LEU A 6 13.31 -1.78 13.23
C LEU A 6 12.75 -3.06 12.60
N MET A 7 13.57 -4.12 12.52
CA MET A 7 13.12 -5.42 11.99
C MET A 7 11.96 -6.04 12.79
N LYS A 8 11.94 -5.91 14.13
CA LYS A 8 10.83 -6.39 14.98
C LYS A 8 9.53 -5.60 14.77
N LYS A 9 9.62 -4.29 14.52
CA LYS A 9 8.45 -3.45 14.22
C LYS A 9 7.86 -3.78 12.85
N GLU A 10 8.72 -3.98 11.86
CA GLU A 10 8.34 -4.37 10.50
C GLU A 10 7.70 -5.76 10.49
N THR A 11 8.28 -6.75 11.19
CA THR A 11 7.70 -8.10 11.29
C THR A 11 6.33 -8.10 11.98
N ASN A 12 6.10 -7.25 12.99
CA ASN A 12 4.79 -7.16 13.64
C ASN A 12 3.72 -6.52 12.73
N ALA A 13 4.09 -5.51 11.93
CA ALA A 13 3.17 -4.88 10.99
C ALA A 13 2.84 -5.80 9.80
N LEU A 14 3.85 -6.47 9.23
CA LEU A 14 3.66 -7.51 8.20
C LEU A 14 2.77 -8.65 8.70
N THR A 15 3.05 -9.17 9.90
CA THR A 15 2.26 -10.25 10.49
C THR A 15 0.82 -9.80 10.76
N SER A 16 0.61 -8.58 11.24
CA SER A 16 -0.73 -8.05 11.50
C SER A 16 -1.50 -7.78 10.20
N TYR A 17 -0.83 -7.28 9.16
CA TYR A 17 -1.41 -7.07 7.84
C TYR A 17 -1.81 -8.40 7.21
N VAL A 18 -0.90 -9.39 7.20
CA VAL A 18 -1.14 -10.75 6.68
C VAL A 18 -2.24 -11.49 7.46
N GLN A 19 -2.26 -11.38 8.79
CA GLN A 19 -3.33 -11.97 9.60
C GLN A 19 -4.68 -11.26 9.42
N ALA A 20 -4.67 -9.98 9.07
CA ALA A 20 -5.86 -9.20 8.81
C ALA A 20 -6.46 -9.38 7.41
N LEU A 21 -5.73 -9.99 6.46
CA LEU A 21 -6.20 -10.27 5.09
C LEU A 21 -7.52 -11.06 5.06
N GLY A 22 -7.85 -11.80 6.12
CA GLY A 22 -9.11 -12.54 6.23
C GLY A 22 -10.31 -11.77 6.83
N LYS A 23 -10.13 -10.57 7.38
CA LYS A 23 -11.20 -9.81 8.06
C LYS A 23 -11.08 -8.31 7.78
N ARG A 24 -12.03 -7.76 6.99
CA ARG A 24 -12.12 -6.33 6.60
C ARG A 24 -11.87 -5.34 7.76
N GLU A 25 -12.42 -5.62 8.94
CA GLU A 25 -12.32 -4.74 10.10
C GLU A 25 -10.89 -4.68 10.68
N SER A 26 -10.18 -5.81 10.67
CA SER A 26 -8.79 -5.90 11.14
C SER A 26 -7.81 -5.25 10.17
N MET A 27 -8.15 -5.21 8.89
CA MET A 27 -7.24 -4.74 7.84
C MET A 27 -7.06 -3.23 7.86
N TRP A 28 -8.10 -2.48 8.22
CA TRP A 28 -8.01 -1.02 8.38
C TRP A 28 -7.18 -0.60 9.60
N GLU A 29 -7.19 -1.39 10.69
CA GLU A 29 -6.32 -1.12 11.86
C GLU A 29 -4.85 -1.41 11.55
N ALA A 30 -4.57 -2.46 10.78
CA ALA A 30 -3.22 -2.71 10.26
C ALA A 30 -2.78 -1.57 9.33
N ALA A 31 -3.65 -1.13 8.41
CA ALA A 31 -3.41 0.00 7.53
C ALA A 31 -3.07 1.29 8.29
N LYS A 32 -3.82 1.66 9.34
CA LYS A 32 -3.49 2.81 10.21
C LYS A 32 -2.09 2.71 10.82
N THR A 33 -1.67 1.50 11.20
CA THR A 33 -0.34 1.27 11.75
C THR A 33 0.74 1.52 10.69
N LEU A 34 0.53 1.06 9.47
CA LEU A 34 1.43 1.28 8.34
C LEU A 34 1.53 2.77 7.98
N ILE A 35 0.40 3.50 7.96
CA ILE A 35 0.39 4.96 7.74
C ILE A 35 1.28 5.67 8.77
N LYS A 36 1.19 5.28 10.06
CA LYS A 36 2.03 5.84 11.12
C LYS A 36 3.51 5.48 10.98
N GLN A 37 3.83 4.35 10.32
CA GLN A 37 5.20 3.94 10.05
C GLN A 37 5.83 4.71 8.88
N GLY A 38 5.01 5.28 7.98
CA GLY A 38 5.50 6.14 6.91
C GLY A 38 6.22 5.36 5.80
N ASP A 39 7.37 5.88 5.36
CA ASP A 39 8.21 5.34 4.29
C ASP A 39 8.61 3.88 4.47
N ALA A 40 8.89 3.45 5.71
CA ALA A 40 9.24 2.07 6.03
C ALA A 40 8.14 1.05 5.68
N SER A 41 6.89 1.49 5.55
CA SER A 41 5.76 0.63 5.17
C SER A 41 5.58 0.45 3.66
N VAL A 42 6.25 1.27 2.84
CA VAL A 42 6.03 1.26 1.39
C VAL A 42 6.40 -0.09 0.74
N PRO A 43 7.49 -0.78 1.10
CA PRO A 43 7.83 -2.08 0.50
C PRO A 43 6.74 -3.15 0.67
N VAL A 44 6.20 -3.32 1.89
CA VAL A 44 5.13 -4.30 2.14
C VAL A 44 3.85 -3.93 1.40
N LEU A 45 3.52 -2.64 1.33
CA LEU A 45 2.32 -2.20 0.63
C LEU A 45 2.43 -2.44 -0.87
N VAL A 46 3.62 -2.25 -1.45
CA VAL A 46 3.93 -2.57 -2.85
C VAL A 46 3.78 -4.07 -3.12
N GLU A 47 4.21 -4.95 -2.21
CA GLU A 47 3.96 -6.38 -2.33
C GLU A 47 2.45 -6.69 -2.32
N GLY A 48 1.69 -6.03 -1.44
CA GLY A 48 0.24 -6.20 -1.36
C GLY A 48 -0.52 -5.77 -2.63
N LEU A 49 0.05 -4.90 -3.47
CA LEU A 49 -0.54 -4.56 -4.78
C LEU A 49 -0.61 -5.75 -5.75
N ARG A 50 0.11 -6.85 -5.47
CA ARG A 50 0.14 -8.05 -6.31
C ARG A 50 -0.55 -9.25 -5.67
N ASP A 51 -1.23 -9.05 -4.54
CA ASP A 51 -1.91 -10.12 -3.81
C ASP A 51 -3.05 -10.72 -4.64
N PRO A 52 -3.31 -12.04 -4.59
CA PRO A 52 -4.43 -12.66 -5.29
C PRO A 52 -5.81 -12.09 -4.88
N ASP A 53 -5.99 -11.65 -3.64
CA ASP A 53 -7.23 -11.04 -3.16
C ASP A 53 -7.29 -9.56 -3.53
N TYR A 54 -8.33 -9.18 -4.28
CA TYR A 54 -8.52 -7.80 -4.73
C TYR A 54 -8.71 -6.82 -3.57
N ASN A 55 -9.22 -7.27 -2.42
CA ASN A 55 -9.38 -6.44 -1.24
C ASN A 55 -8.01 -5.98 -0.72
N VAL A 56 -7.03 -6.89 -0.76
CA VAL A 56 -5.66 -6.63 -0.33
C VAL A 56 -5.00 -5.61 -1.25
N ARG A 57 -5.11 -5.84 -2.57
CA ARG A 57 -4.61 -4.89 -3.57
C ARG A 57 -5.24 -3.50 -3.42
N SER A 58 -6.56 -3.45 -3.25
CA SER A 58 -7.30 -2.20 -3.08
C SER A 58 -6.86 -1.44 -1.82
N ILE A 59 -6.75 -2.13 -0.68
CA ILE A 59 -6.32 -1.50 0.58
C ILE A 59 -4.87 -1.05 0.51
N SER A 60 -3.97 -1.86 -0.06
CA SER A 60 -2.59 -1.43 -0.30
C SER A 60 -2.50 -0.14 -1.08
N ALA A 61 -3.26 -0.05 -2.18
CA ALA A 61 -3.31 1.17 -2.99
C ALA A 61 -3.85 2.36 -2.18
N VAL A 62 -4.92 2.19 -1.40
CA VAL A 62 -5.45 3.25 -0.53
C VAL A 62 -4.38 3.74 0.44
N VAL A 63 -3.68 2.83 1.13
CA VAL A 63 -2.67 3.21 2.13
C VAL A 63 -1.48 3.92 1.48
N LEU A 64 -1.03 3.48 0.32
CA LEU A 64 0.02 4.18 -0.45
C LEU A 64 -0.42 5.60 -0.81
N GLY A 65 -1.68 5.80 -1.18
CA GLY A 65 -2.25 7.12 -1.43
C GLY A 65 -2.32 8.00 -0.18
N GLU A 66 -2.65 7.44 0.98
CA GLU A 66 -2.64 8.15 2.28
C GLU A 66 -1.23 8.54 2.74
N LEU A 67 -0.21 7.75 2.37
CA LEU A 67 1.19 8.11 2.59
C LEU A 67 1.61 9.30 1.72
N GLY A 68 1.00 9.47 0.55
CA GLY A 68 1.28 10.58 -0.36
C GLY A 68 2.68 10.50 -0.97
N PRO A 69 3.40 11.63 -1.17
CA PRO A 69 4.65 11.67 -1.94
C PRO A 69 5.77 10.73 -1.48
N VAL A 70 5.79 10.31 -0.20
CA VAL A 70 6.79 9.34 0.31
C VAL A 70 6.62 7.94 -0.30
N ALA A 71 5.45 7.66 -0.88
CA ALA A 71 5.15 6.41 -1.58
C ALA A 71 5.42 6.48 -3.10
N SER A 72 6.16 7.48 -3.59
CA SER A 72 6.46 7.66 -5.03
C SER A 72 7.09 6.42 -5.69
N GLN A 73 7.88 5.64 -4.95
CA GLN A 73 8.45 4.37 -5.44
C GLN A 73 7.39 3.31 -5.81
N ALA A 74 6.14 3.46 -5.35
CA ALA A 74 5.03 2.56 -5.67
C ALA A 74 4.31 2.91 -6.98
N VAL A 75 4.60 4.06 -7.60
CA VAL A 75 3.92 4.53 -8.82
C VAL A 75 3.91 3.50 -9.95
N PRO A 76 5.01 2.80 -10.30
CA PRO A 76 5.00 1.80 -11.36
C PRO A 76 4.04 0.63 -11.12
N GLU A 77 3.87 0.23 -9.87
CA GLU A 77 2.96 -0.86 -9.49
C GLU A 77 1.51 -0.40 -9.41
N LEU A 78 1.27 0.83 -8.97
CA LEU A 78 -0.06 1.44 -9.02
C LEU A 78 -0.54 1.61 -10.47
N ILE A 79 0.34 1.95 -11.41
CA ILE A 79 0.02 2.01 -12.84
C ILE A 79 -0.35 0.63 -13.39
N GLN A 80 0.36 -0.43 -13.00
CA GLN A 80 -0.04 -1.79 -13.35
C GLN A 80 -1.42 -2.13 -12.78
N LEU A 81 -1.72 -1.72 -11.55
CA LEU A 81 -2.99 -1.95 -10.89
C LEU A 81 -4.17 -1.20 -11.55
N LEU A 82 -3.94 -0.14 -12.34
CA LEU A 82 -4.99 0.48 -13.17
C LEU A 82 -5.57 -0.48 -14.22
N ARG A 83 -4.88 -1.58 -14.54
CA ARG A 83 -5.32 -2.61 -15.50
C ARG A 83 -5.91 -3.84 -14.80
N ASP A 84 -6.10 -3.79 -13.48
CA ASP A 84 -6.60 -4.91 -12.70
C ASP A 84 -8.01 -5.34 -13.13
N GLY A 85 -8.31 -6.64 -13.05
CA GLY A 85 -9.62 -7.18 -13.37
C GLY A 85 -10.73 -6.68 -12.43
N ASN A 86 -10.39 -6.35 -11.19
CA ASN A 86 -11.32 -5.86 -10.20
C ASN A 86 -11.47 -4.32 -10.25
N GLN A 87 -12.71 -3.84 -10.29
CA GLN A 87 -13.01 -2.42 -10.40
C GLN A 87 -12.57 -1.60 -9.19
N GLU A 88 -12.72 -2.13 -7.97
CA GLU A 88 -12.34 -1.42 -6.75
C GLU A 88 -10.83 -1.22 -6.68
N ALA A 89 -10.06 -2.25 -7.02
CA ALA A 89 -8.60 -2.16 -7.09
C ALA A 89 -8.14 -1.08 -8.09
N ARG A 90 -8.76 -1.03 -9.29
CA ARG A 90 -8.47 0.02 -10.28
C ARG A 90 -8.78 1.43 -9.78
N MET A 91 -9.94 1.60 -9.12
CA MET A 91 -10.34 2.90 -8.56
C MET A 91 -9.38 3.36 -7.44
N SER A 92 -9.00 2.45 -6.55
CA SER A 92 -8.03 2.73 -5.48
C SER A 92 -6.66 3.12 -6.05
N ALA A 93 -6.21 2.45 -7.11
CA ALA A 93 -4.97 2.80 -7.80
C ALA A 93 -5.00 4.22 -8.39
N ALA A 94 -6.08 4.57 -9.08
CA ALA A 94 -6.24 5.92 -9.65
C ALA A 94 -6.24 7.01 -8.57
N LEU A 95 -6.99 6.81 -7.49
CA LEU A 95 -7.02 7.75 -6.37
C LEU A 95 -5.66 7.85 -5.66
N SER A 96 -4.96 6.73 -5.50
CA SER A 96 -3.63 6.71 -4.90
C SER A 96 -2.64 7.52 -5.73
N LEU A 97 -2.62 7.33 -7.05
CA LEU A 97 -1.76 8.06 -7.97
C LEU A 97 -2.00 9.58 -7.88
N MET A 98 -3.27 10.02 -7.85
CA MET A 98 -3.61 11.43 -7.67
C MET A 98 -3.07 12.01 -6.35
N ARG A 99 -3.06 11.23 -5.27
CA ARG A 99 -2.64 11.68 -3.93
C ARG A 99 -1.12 11.67 -3.74
N ILE A 100 -0.41 10.78 -4.41
CA ILE A 100 1.06 10.76 -4.40
C ILE A 100 1.62 12.00 -5.11
N GLY A 101 0.87 12.60 -6.04
CA GLY A 101 1.20 13.88 -6.68
C GLY A 101 1.89 13.71 -8.05
N PRO A 102 2.52 14.77 -8.60
CA PRO A 102 2.93 14.85 -10.02
C PRO A 102 3.92 13.78 -10.49
N ALA A 103 4.56 13.03 -9.58
CA ALA A 103 5.30 11.82 -9.92
C ALA A 103 4.43 10.75 -10.63
N ALA A 104 3.10 10.79 -10.42
CA ALA A 104 2.15 9.97 -11.16
C ALA A 104 1.84 10.51 -12.56
N GLU A 105 1.92 11.83 -12.79
CA GLU A 105 1.76 12.45 -14.11
C GLU A 105 2.95 12.13 -15.02
N GLU A 106 4.18 12.24 -14.52
CA GLU A 106 5.41 11.86 -15.26
C GLU A 106 5.46 10.39 -15.68
N ALA A 107 4.76 9.51 -14.98
CA ALA A 107 4.78 8.08 -15.26
C ALA A 107 3.69 7.62 -16.25
N LEU A 108 2.80 8.54 -16.68
CA LEU A 108 1.75 8.29 -17.65
C LEU A 108 2.08 8.80 -19.07
N GLU A 109 3.18 9.54 -19.24
CA GLU A 109 3.77 9.92 -20.54
C GLU A 109 4.74 8.84 -21.07
#